data_AF-A0A662X4W2-F1
#
_entry.id   AF-A0A662X4W2-F1
#
_cell.length_a   1.000
_cell.length_b   1.000
_cell.length_c   1.000
_cell.angle_alpha   90.00
_cell.angle_beta   90.00
_cell.angle_gamma   90.00
#
_symmetry.space_group_name_H-M   'P 1'
#
loop_
_entity.id
_entity.type
_entity.pdbx_description
1 polymer ?
#
loop_
_entity_poly.entity_id
_entity_poly.type
_entity_poly.pdbx_seq_one_letter_code
_entity_poly.pdbx_strand_id
1 'polypeptide(L)'
;MLAAVRSIQKPAAATGLRAFSVPTYNPDLKSQAAKPKNIKYFKIYRWDPETKGKPYECTYPVDLDEYVCCSGTGGEEGGRRARMRLTVWVACSCGPMVLDALLKIKNEQDPTLTFRRSCREGICGSCAMNIDGGNTLACLSPIKKDKEVAKIYPLPH
;
A
#
# COMPACT_ATOMS: atom_id res chain seq x y z
N MET A 1 9.95 -49.37 68.52
CA MET A 1 8.66 -49.32 69.25
C MET A 1 8.15 -47.88 69.21
N LEU A 2 6.85 -47.70 68.97
CA LEU A 2 6.04 -46.47 69.12
C LEU A 2 6.25 -45.40 68.03
N ALA A 3 5.33 -45.30 67.06
CA ALA A 3 4.02 -44.62 67.11
C ALA A 3 4.18 -43.14 66.68
N ALA A 4 3.69 -42.79 65.48
CA ALA A 4 2.39 -42.12 65.27
C ALA A 4 2.48 -40.62 65.62
N VAL A 5 1.94 -39.66 64.87
CA VAL A 5 0.52 -39.31 64.82
C VAL A 5 0.38 -38.06 63.94
N ARG A 6 -0.59 -38.09 63.01
CA ARG A 6 -1.57 -37.05 62.61
C ARG A 6 -1.16 -35.57 62.73
N SER A 7 -1.16 -34.82 61.62
CA SER A 7 -2.32 -34.17 60.97
C SER A 7 -2.61 -32.76 61.48
N ILE A 8 -2.77 -31.85 60.51
CA ILE A 8 -3.72 -30.72 60.47
C ILE A 8 -3.44 -29.56 61.44
N GLN A 9 -3.10 -28.40 60.87
CA GLN A 9 -3.93 -27.19 61.03
C GLN A 9 -3.65 -26.16 59.94
N LYS A 10 -4.73 -25.83 59.21
CA LYS A 10 -4.93 -24.70 58.29
C LYS A 10 -5.08 -23.37 59.09
N PRO A 11 -5.65 -22.29 58.53
CA PRO A 11 -5.12 -21.28 57.60
C PRO A 11 -5.20 -19.86 58.24
N ALA A 12 -4.68 -18.81 57.59
CA ALA A 12 -5.22 -17.45 57.80
C ALA A 12 -4.94 -16.57 56.58
N ALA A 13 -6.03 -16.08 55.99
CA ALA A 13 -6.06 -15.15 54.88
C ALA A 13 -5.91 -13.70 55.35
N ALA A 14 -5.27 -12.87 54.53
CA ALA A 14 -5.34 -11.40 54.45
C ALA A 14 -4.18 -10.96 53.54
N THR A 15 -4.25 -10.11 52.52
CA THR A 15 -5.22 -9.12 52.07
C THR A 15 -4.71 -8.59 50.73
N GLY A 16 -5.61 -8.31 49.78
CA GLY A 16 -5.47 -7.14 48.91
C GLY A 16 -4.74 -7.28 47.57
N LEU A 17 -5.48 -6.92 46.52
CA LEU A 17 -5.05 -6.54 45.17
C LEU A 17 -4.65 -7.70 44.25
N ARG A 18 -5.64 -8.14 43.46
CA ARG A 18 -5.43 -8.86 42.21
C ARG A 18 -4.55 -8.01 41.32
N ALA A 19 -3.27 -8.35 41.24
CA ALA A 19 -2.43 -7.89 40.15
C ALA A 19 -3.10 -8.35 38.86
N PHE A 20 -3.67 -7.41 38.11
CA PHE A 20 -3.92 -7.61 36.70
C PHE A 20 -2.59 -8.07 36.12
N SER A 21 -2.51 -9.33 35.69
CA SER A 21 -1.35 -9.81 34.95
C SER A 21 -1.26 -8.93 33.72
N VAL A 22 -0.37 -7.93 33.77
CA VAL A 22 0.05 -7.19 32.57
C VAL A 22 0.46 -8.27 31.59
N PRO A 23 -0.10 -8.30 30.37
CA PRO A 23 0.39 -9.21 29.35
C PRO A 23 1.88 -8.97 29.26
N THR A 24 2.69 -9.94 29.67
CA THR A 24 4.12 -9.93 29.41
C THR A 24 4.23 -9.79 27.90
N TYR A 25 4.73 -8.64 27.46
CA TYR A 25 4.96 -8.34 26.06
C TYR A 25 5.71 -9.52 25.45
N ASN A 26 5.01 -10.35 24.67
CA ASN A 26 5.62 -11.42 23.90
C ASN A 26 6.36 -10.74 22.73
N PRO A 27 7.70 -10.79 22.69
CA PRO A 27 8.47 -10.20 21.59
C PRO A 27 8.15 -10.86 20.24
N ASP A 28 7.49 -12.02 20.23
CA ASP A 28 7.09 -12.76 19.02
C ASP A 28 5.93 -12.12 18.23
N LEU A 29 5.34 -11.02 18.72
CA LEU A 29 4.30 -10.26 18.01
C LEU A 29 4.80 -8.96 17.37
N LYS A 30 6.12 -8.76 17.23
CA LYS A 30 6.68 -7.66 16.42
C LYS A 30 7.69 -8.16 15.40
N SER A 31 7.16 -8.67 14.31
CA SER A 31 7.46 -8.15 12.96
C SER A 31 6.77 -9.09 11.99
N GLN A 32 5.53 -8.76 11.63
CA GLN A 32 5.05 -9.19 10.32
C GLN A 32 6.12 -8.69 9.34
N ALA A 33 6.87 -9.62 8.77
CA ALA A 33 8.01 -9.36 7.92
C ALA A 33 7.63 -8.24 6.94
N ALA A 34 8.20 -7.05 7.15
CA ALA A 34 8.05 -5.96 6.22
C ALA A 34 8.65 -6.49 4.92
N LYS A 35 7.80 -6.84 3.95
CA LYS A 35 8.27 -7.16 2.60
C LYS A 35 9.20 -6.02 2.19
N PRO A 36 10.37 -6.31 1.59
CA PRO A 36 11.26 -5.27 1.11
C PRO A 36 10.45 -4.36 0.20
N LYS A 37 10.30 -3.08 0.58
CA LYS A 37 9.44 -2.15 -0.14
C LYS A 37 10.09 -1.83 -1.48
N ASN A 38 9.52 -2.32 -2.58
CA ASN A 38 9.92 -1.91 -3.92
C ASN A 38 9.30 -0.55 -4.25
N ILE A 39 9.94 0.49 -3.72
CA ILE A 39 9.54 1.88 -3.94
C ILE A 39 10.22 2.36 -5.21
N LYS A 40 9.44 2.91 -6.13
CA LYS A 40 9.95 3.53 -7.34
C LYS A 40 9.59 5.00 -7.36
N TYR A 41 10.53 5.83 -7.79
CA TYR A 41 10.35 7.27 -7.89
C TYR A 41 10.01 7.66 -9.31
N PHE A 42 8.89 8.35 -9.50
CA PHE A 42 8.49 8.92 -10.78
C PHE A 42 8.74 10.42 -10.75
N LYS A 43 9.67 10.89 -11.58
CA LYS A 43 9.92 12.31 -11.81
C LYS A 43 9.04 12.78 -12.97
N ILE A 44 8.06 13.61 -12.68
CA ILE A 44 7.05 14.05 -13.64
C ILE A 44 7.19 15.55 -13.85
N TYR A 45 7.27 15.94 -15.12
CA TYR A 45 7.24 17.33 -15.54
C TYR A 45 5.87 17.96 -15.30
N ARG A 46 5.85 19.12 -14.63
CA ARG A 46 4.65 19.89 -14.29
C ARG A 46 4.74 21.30 -14.85
N TRP A 47 3.66 21.72 -15.50
CA TRP A 47 3.53 23.08 -16.03
C TRP A 47 2.06 23.49 -16.04
N ASP A 48 1.77 24.62 -15.40
CA ASP A 48 0.45 25.25 -15.39
C ASP A 48 0.52 26.55 -16.21
N PRO A 49 -0.31 26.72 -17.27
CA PRO A 49 -0.25 27.87 -18.17
C PRO A 49 -0.69 29.19 -17.52
N GLU A 50 -1.50 29.12 -16.48
CA GLU A 50 -2.10 30.29 -15.81
C GLU A 50 -1.09 30.94 -14.86
N THR A 51 -0.27 30.12 -14.22
CA THR A 51 0.85 30.60 -13.42
C THR A 51 2.02 30.86 -14.37
N LYS A 52 2.44 32.11 -14.56
CA LYS A 52 3.64 32.47 -15.35
C LYS A 52 4.97 31.97 -14.73
N GLY A 53 4.91 30.92 -13.91
CA GLY A 53 6.05 30.27 -13.28
C GLY A 53 6.83 29.40 -14.26
N LYS A 54 8.08 29.12 -13.90
CA LYS A 54 8.93 28.17 -14.63
C LYS A 54 8.37 26.75 -14.43
N PRO A 55 8.44 25.88 -15.45
CA PRO A 55 8.13 24.47 -15.26
C PRO A 55 9.01 23.83 -14.19
N TYR A 56 8.46 22.84 -13.48
CA TYR A 56 9.16 22.15 -12.41
C TYR A 56 9.02 20.63 -12.52
N GLU A 57 9.92 19.91 -11.85
CA GLU A 57 9.91 18.45 -11.77
C GLU A 57 9.43 18.02 -10.38
N CYS A 58 8.32 17.28 -10.32
CA CYS A 58 7.85 16.67 -9.08
C CYS A 58 8.27 15.21 -9.01
N THR A 59 8.74 14.78 -7.84
CA THR A 59 9.09 13.38 -7.59
C THR A 59 8.00 12.73 -6.76
N TYR A 60 7.39 11.67 -7.29
CA TYR A 60 6.35 10.91 -6.62
C TYR A 60 6.87 9.51 -6.26
N PRO A 61 6.91 9.15 -4.96
CA PRO A 61 7.17 7.78 -4.55
C PRO A 61 5.94 6.92 -4.84
N VAL A 62 6.14 5.78 -5.49
CA VAL A 62 5.09 4.79 -5.75
C VAL A 62 5.59 3.43 -5.31
N ASP A 63 4.87 2.84 -4.37
CA ASP A 63 5.10 1.48 -3.92
C ASP A 63 4.49 0.50 -4.94
N LEU A 64 5.34 -0.31 -5.57
CA LEU A 64 4.93 -1.27 -6.61
C LEU A 64 4.36 -2.58 -6.05
N ASP A 65 4.66 -2.87 -4.78
CA ASP A 65 4.21 -4.07 -4.06
C ASP A 65 3.01 -3.78 -3.15
N GLU A 66 2.46 -2.56 -3.19
CA GLU A 66 1.42 -2.16 -2.26
C GLU A 66 0.12 -2.88 -2.56
N TYR A 67 -0.18 -3.87 -1.73
CA TYR A 67 -1.50 -4.46 -1.58
C TYR A 67 -2.35 -3.50 -0.74
N VAL A 68 -3.22 -2.72 -1.38
CA VAL A 68 -4.22 -1.96 -0.63
C VAL A 68 -5.17 -2.98 0.02
N CYS A 69 -5.22 -2.99 1.35
CA CYS A 69 -6.24 -3.72 2.08
C CYS A 69 -7.57 -2.96 1.89
N CYS A 70 -8.22 -3.14 0.74
CA CYS A 70 -9.51 -2.55 0.47
C CYS A 70 -10.53 -3.11 1.47
N SER A 71 -10.74 -2.40 2.58
CA SER A 71 -11.89 -2.61 3.45
C SER A 71 -13.14 -2.07 2.75
N GLY A 72 -13.58 -2.76 1.69
CA GLY A 72 -14.83 -2.49 0.99
C GLY A 72 -15.97 -3.26 1.66
N THR A 73 -16.91 -2.54 2.27
CA THR A 73 -18.24 -3.07 2.61
C THR A 73 -19.03 -3.19 1.31
N GLY A 74 -18.86 -4.29 0.58
CA GLY A 74 -19.79 -4.69 -0.47
C GLY A 74 -21.06 -5.24 0.17
N GLY A 75 -22.20 -4.58 -0.05
CA GLY A 75 -23.50 -5.12 0.30
C GLY A 75 -23.92 -6.18 -0.71
N GLU A 76 -24.30 -7.35 -0.23
CA GLU A 76 -25.13 -8.30 -0.97
C GLU A 76 -26.46 -8.48 -0.22
N GLU A 77 -27.53 -8.41 -1.00
CA GLU A 77 -28.92 -8.63 -0.61
C GLU A 77 -29.19 -10.13 -0.46
N GLY A 78 -29.77 -10.52 0.68
CA GLY A 78 -30.41 -11.83 0.85
C GLY A 78 -29.63 -12.89 1.66
N GLY A 79 -30.18 -13.26 2.82
CA GLY A 79 -29.98 -14.60 3.41
C GLY A 79 -28.90 -14.72 4.50
N ARG A 80 -29.36 -14.84 5.75
CA ARG A 80 -28.57 -15.00 6.98
C ARG A 80 -27.56 -16.18 6.91
N ARG A 81 -26.27 -15.92 7.14
CA ARG A 81 -25.32 -16.82 7.83
C ARG A 81 -24.01 -16.07 8.21
N ALA A 82 -23.43 -16.52 9.33
CA ALA A 82 -22.29 -16.02 10.11
C ALA A 82 -21.33 -14.98 9.46
N ARG A 83 -21.14 -13.85 10.16
CA ARG A 83 -20.22 -12.75 9.84
C ARG A 83 -18.76 -13.15 10.09
N MET A 84 -18.22 -14.06 9.28
CA MET A 84 -16.77 -14.19 9.12
C MET A 84 -16.32 -12.91 8.39
N ARG A 85 -15.55 -12.03 9.05
CA ARG A 85 -14.96 -10.85 8.40
C ARG A 85 -13.89 -11.35 7.44
N LEU A 86 -14.32 -11.87 6.29
CA LEU A 86 -13.43 -12.24 5.20
C LEU A 86 -12.83 -10.93 4.71
N THR A 87 -11.63 -10.61 5.17
CA THR A 87 -10.84 -9.52 4.60
C THR A 87 -10.45 -10.03 3.22
N VAL A 88 -11.28 -9.72 2.22
CA VAL A 88 -10.91 -9.95 0.83
C VAL A 88 -9.82 -8.93 0.55
N TRP A 89 -8.59 -9.40 0.48
CA TRP A 89 -7.48 -8.64 -0.06
C TRP A 89 -7.78 -8.46 -1.55
N VAL A 90 -8.48 -7.39 -1.92
CA VAL A 90 -8.51 -6.98 -3.32
C VAL A 90 -7.11 -6.49 -3.62
N ALA A 91 -6.33 -7.33 -4.29
CA ALA A 91 -5.04 -6.93 -4.83
C ALA A 91 -5.29 -5.86 -5.91
N CYS A 92 -5.42 -4.60 -5.50
CA CYS A 92 -5.14 -3.48 -6.37
C CYS A 92 -3.62 -3.38 -6.50
N SER A 93 -3.00 -4.44 -7.05
CA SER A 93 -1.62 -4.33 -7.49
C SER A 93 -1.63 -3.26 -8.58
N CYS A 94 -0.87 -2.17 -8.38
CA CYS A 94 -0.61 -1.25 -9.47
C CYS A 94 -0.17 -2.08 -10.68
N GLY A 95 -0.86 -1.87 -11.81
CA GLY A 95 -0.62 -2.68 -12.99
C GLY A 95 0.84 -2.55 -13.44
N PRO A 96 1.35 -3.54 -14.20
CA PRO A 96 2.77 -3.58 -14.58
C PRO A 96 3.20 -2.41 -15.48
N MET A 97 2.26 -1.60 -15.96
CA MET A 97 2.49 -0.53 -16.94
C MET A 97 2.68 0.82 -16.28
N VAL A 98 3.46 1.70 -16.93
CA VAL A 98 3.71 3.07 -16.46
C VAL A 98 2.40 3.87 -16.35
N LEU A 99 1.43 3.62 -17.24
CA LEU A 99 0.10 4.25 -17.18
C LEU A 99 -0.62 3.97 -15.84
N ASP A 100 -0.47 2.78 -15.27
CA ASP A 100 -1.13 2.41 -14.03
C ASP A 100 -0.50 3.13 -12.83
N ALA A 101 0.83 3.28 -12.83
CA ALA A 101 1.52 4.09 -11.83
C ALA A 101 1.10 5.57 -11.91
N LEU A 102 0.99 6.14 -13.12
CA LEU A 102 0.50 7.51 -13.31
C LEU A 102 -0.94 7.69 -12.83
N LEU A 103 -1.79 6.68 -13.04
CA LEU A 103 -3.15 6.70 -12.53
C LEU A 103 -3.19 6.64 -11.00
N LYS A 104 -2.35 5.81 -10.39
CA LYS A 104 -2.23 5.71 -8.93
C LYS A 104 -1.81 7.05 -8.33
N ILE A 105 -0.79 7.70 -8.89
CA ILE A 105 -0.34 9.04 -8.47
C ILE A 105 -1.51 10.03 -8.55
N LYS A 106 -2.26 10.04 -9.67
CA LYS A 106 -3.38 10.97 -9.84
C LYS A 106 -4.51 10.73 -8.81
N ASN A 107 -4.82 9.48 -8.49
CA ASN A 107 -5.95 9.15 -7.63
C ASN A 107 -5.63 9.31 -6.14
N GLU A 108 -4.41 8.98 -5.72
CA GLU A 108 -4.05 8.87 -4.30
C GLU A 108 -3.18 10.04 -3.81
N GLN A 109 -2.25 10.53 -4.64
CA GLN A 109 -1.23 11.49 -4.22
C GLN A 109 -1.57 12.91 -4.68
N ASP A 110 -1.89 13.08 -5.97
CA ASP A 110 -2.06 14.40 -6.56
C ASP A 110 -3.09 14.42 -7.72
N PRO A 111 -4.34 14.83 -7.45
CA PRO A 111 -5.39 14.89 -8.48
C PRO A 111 -5.17 15.98 -9.54
N THR A 112 -4.26 16.94 -9.28
CA THR A 112 -3.96 18.03 -10.23
C THR A 112 -3.12 17.57 -11.42
N LEU A 113 -2.46 16.40 -11.30
CA LEU A 113 -1.69 15.81 -12.39
C LEU A 113 -2.60 15.47 -13.58
N THR A 114 -2.30 16.05 -14.74
CA THR A 114 -3.10 15.88 -15.97
C THR A 114 -2.28 15.24 -17.07
N PHE A 115 -2.80 14.14 -17.62
CA PHE A 115 -2.25 13.45 -18.78
C PHE A 115 -3.40 12.84 -19.60
N ARG A 116 -3.13 12.55 -20.87
CA ARG A 116 -4.11 11.95 -21.79
C ARG A 116 -4.06 10.43 -21.70
N ARG A 117 -5.22 9.78 -21.67
CA ARG A 117 -5.38 8.32 -21.75
C ARG A 117 -6.73 7.94 -22.35
N SER A 118 -6.81 6.78 -23.01
CA SER A 118 -8.08 6.20 -23.49
C SER A 118 -8.04 4.67 -23.52
N CYS A 119 -7.53 4.05 -24.59
CA CYS A 119 -7.77 2.62 -24.90
C CYS A 119 -7.00 1.58 -24.07
N ARG A 120 -5.93 1.95 -23.37
CA ARG A 120 -5.03 1.03 -22.60
C ARG A 120 -4.35 -0.11 -23.38
N GLU A 121 -4.69 -0.32 -24.66
CA GLU A 121 -4.09 -1.33 -25.53
C GLU A 121 -3.14 -0.75 -26.60
N GLY A 122 -2.92 0.57 -26.57
CA GLY A 122 -1.95 1.23 -27.46
C GLY A 122 -2.47 1.63 -28.84
N ILE A 123 -3.76 1.44 -29.17
CA ILE A 123 -4.30 1.78 -30.49
C ILE A 123 -4.55 3.28 -30.71
N CYS A 124 -4.99 4.01 -29.67
CA CYS A 124 -5.37 5.43 -29.82
C CYS A 124 -4.20 6.42 -29.85
N GLY A 125 -3.00 6.01 -29.45
CA GLY A 125 -1.85 6.92 -29.34
C GLY A 125 -1.98 8.06 -28.31
N SER A 126 -3.11 8.18 -27.59
CA SER A 126 -3.35 9.29 -26.66
C SER A 126 -2.35 9.38 -25.50
N CYS A 127 -1.72 8.26 -25.14
CA CYS A 127 -0.80 8.13 -24.01
C CYS A 127 0.68 8.39 -24.40
N ALA A 128 0.94 9.06 -25.53
CA ALA A 128 2.29 9.27 -26.03
C ALA A 128 3.05 10.30 -25.17
N MET A 129 4.21 9.89 -24.64
CA MET A 129 5.07 10.71 -23.80
C MET A 129 6.51 10.21 -23.87
N ASN A 130 7.45 11.00 -23.36
CA ASN A 130 8.84 10.57 -23.24
C ASN A 130 9.06 9.94 -21.86
N ILE A 131 9.49 8.67 -21.84
CA ILE A 131 9.78 7.90 -20.64
C ILE A 131 11.27 7.54 -20.67
N ASP A 132 12.04 8.02 -19.68
CA ASP A 132 13.48 7.80 -19.56
C ASP A 132 14.32 8.19 -20.79
N GLY A 133 13.85 9.16 -21.58
CA GLY A 133 14.51 9.60 -22.81
C GLY A 133 13.95 8.95 -24.09
N GLY A 134 13.13 7.91 -23.99
CA GLY A 134 12.49 7.25 -25.13
C GLY A 134 11.03 7.67 -25.33
N ASN A 135 10.68 8.08 -26.55
CA ASN A 135 9.30 8.39 -26.93
C ASN A 135 8.51 7.09 -27.06
N THR A 136 7.56 6.84 -26.17
CA THR A 136 6.79 5.59 -26.10
C THR A 136 5.36 5.84 -25.65
N LEU A 137 4.50 4.83 -25.76
CA LEU A 137 3.15 4.88 -25.21
C LEU A 137 3.17 4.39 -23.76
N ALA A 138 2.65 5.18 -22.82
CA ALA A 138 2.65 4.82 -21.40
C ALA A 138 1.86 3.54 -21.09
N CYS A 139 0.87 3.18 -21.91
CA CYS A 139 0.08 1.96 -21.75
C CYS A 139 0.79 0.68 -22.21
N LEU A 140 1.79 0.79 -23.09
CA LEU A 140 2.58 -0.35 -23.58
C LEU A 140 3.94 -0.45 -22.90
N SER A 141 4.33 0.58 -22.14
CA SER A 141 5.64 0.65 -21.50
C SER A 141 5.57 0.02 -20.11
N PRO A 142 6.20 -1.14 -19.89
CA PRO A 142 6.25 -1.75 -18.58
C PRO A 142 7.18 -0.97 -17.65
N ILE A 143 6.90 -1.00 -16.36
CA ILE A 143 7.75 -0.40 -15.34
C ILE A 143 9.00 -1.28 -15.17
N LYS A 144 10.16 -0.77 -15.60
CA LYS A 144 11.45 -1.46 -15.40
C LYS A 144 11.81 -1.47 -13.91
N LYS A 145 11.99 -2.64 -13.30
CA LYS A 145 12.34 -2.76 -11.86
C LYS A 145 13.81 -2.41 -11.59
N ASP A 146 14.66 -2.44 -12.61
CA ASP A 146 16.11 -2.20 -12.49
C ASP A 146 16.47 -0.72 -12.30
N LYS A 147 15.53 0.19 -12.58
CA LYS A 147 15.73 1.63 -12.40
C LYS A 147 14.89 2.14 -11.24
N GLU A 148 15.55 2.75 -10.25
CA GLU A 148 14.89 3.37 -9.09
C GLU A 148 14.10 4.62 -9.45
N VAL A 149 14.55 5.36 -10.47
CA VAL A 149 13.93 6.62 -10.91
C VAL A 149 13.49 6.52 -12.37
N ALA A 150 12.20 6.75 -12.63
CA ALA A 150 11.64 6.91 -13.97
C ALA A 150 11.34 8.39 -14.24
N LYS A 151 11.85 8.94 -15.34
CA LYS A 151 11.59 10.33 -15.74
C LYS A 151 10.52 10.38 -16.83
N ILE A 152 9.52 11.22 -16.65
CA ILE A 152 8.38 11.37 -17.57
C ILE A 152 8.30 12.83 -18.00
N TYR A 153 8.45 13.03 -19.30
CA TYR A 153 8.34 14.33 -19.96
C TYR A 153 7.26 14.27 -21.05
N PRO A 154 6.67 15.43 -21.41
CA PRO A 154 5.90 15.54 -22.64
C PRO A 154 6.77 15.19 -23.86
N LEU A 155 6.13 14.95 -24.99
CA LEU A 155 6.87 14.68 -26.24
C LEU A 155 7.78 15.87 -26.59
N PRO A 156 9.07 15.61 -26.90
CA PRO A 156 9.94 16.63 -27.46
C PRO A 156 9.44 17.03 -28.85
N HIS A 157 9.60 18.32 -29.17
CA HIS A 157 9.27 18.91 -30.46
C HIS A 157 10.48 18.97 -31.39
#